data_AF-A0A653PBR4-F1
#
_entry.id   AF-A0A653PBR4-F1
#
_cell.length_a   1.000
_cell.length_b   1.000
_cell.length_c   1.000
_cell.angle_alpha   90.00
_cell.angle_beta   90.00
_cell.angle_gamma   90.00
#
_symmetry.space_group_name_H-M   'P 1'
#
loop_
_entity.id
_entity.type
_entity.pdbx_description
1 polymer ?
#
loop_
_entity_poly.entity_id
_entity_poly.type
_entity_poly.pdbx_seq_one_letter_code
_entity_poly.pdbx_strand_id
1 'polypeptide(L)'
;MDTRARYAAYADRIEAVSPSYAAWARSLDDAIVALLAEVPEQQRQPELFFAVARRLGADPSDPGALGALGLEARPALVTALASATVQANDPRRLAPVVPLFAALAERSVRPLGLVDAGAAAGLCSIPDRVTLDHRTSESGVPAERAPVPSSRPDSSGRDDHGGARTELVRMHTAVDEPAVRLVADVSGVLPAPASRPIRIGARIALDPNPIDLAAPGAFDRLVEAVPPEATDRIALMREAARATLAVPPVRIRGTLPGDLDRALDALPDDVEPVVLTTGTLVYVPGADRQRFVDRIRQRGVHWIALERTGILRDVAATLPDDVDAADPDAFATASIDGVAVAVSDPFGTRVRWFRAPNL
;
A
#
# COMPACT_ATOMS: atom_id res chain seq x y z
N MET A 1 -24.62 -3.20 -5.23
CA MET A 1 -24.10 -4.05 -6.32
C MET A 1 -24.15 -5.48 -5.82
N ASP A 2 -24.82 -6.39 -6.53
CA ASP A 2 -24.83 -7.81 -6.14
C ASP A 2 -23.43 -8.45 -6.31
N THR A 3 -23.22 -9.61 -5.68
CA THR A 3 -21.92 -10.30 -5.69
C THR A 3 -21.46 -10.65 -7.10
N ARG A 4 -22.36 -11.09 -8.00
CA ARG A 4 -21.97 -11.47 -9.38
C ARG A 4 -21.49 -10.27 -10.17
N ALA A 5 -22.23 -9.16 -10.12
CA ALA A 5 -21.87 -7.92 -10.78
C ALA A 5 -20.52 -7.38 -10.27
N ARG A 6 -20.25 -7.50 -8.95
CA ARG A 6 -18.96 -7.12 -8.37
C ARG A 6 -17.81 -7.93 -8.93
N TYR A 7 -17.96 -9.25 -9.03
CA TYR A 7 -16.93 -10.14 -9.54
C TYR A 7 -16.73 -9.98 -11.05
N ALA A 8 -17.80 -9.78 -11.83
CA ALA A 8 -17.68 -9.47 -13.25
C ALA A 8 -16.91 -8.16 -13.49
N ALA A 9 -17.29 -7.08 -12.78
CA ALA A 9 -16.58 -5.79 -12.87
C ALA A 9 -15.12 -5.90 -12.40
N TYR A 10 -14.85 -6.76 -11.39
CA TYR A 10 -13.49 -7.07 -10.97
C TYR A 10 -12.69 -7.78 -12.07
N ALA A 11 -13.28 -8.77 -12.73
CA ALA A 11 -12.64 -9.54 -13.79
C ALA A 11 -12.17 -8.63 -14.92
N ASP A 12 -13.04 -7.74 -15.38
CA ASP A 12 -12.73 -6.81 -16.47
C ASP A 12 -11.62 -5.82 -16.09
N ARG A 13 -11.59 -5.40 -14.83
CA ARG A 13 -10.55 -4.49 -14.31
C ARG A 13 -9.19 -5.18 -14.14
N ILE A 14 -9.17 -6.43 -13.70
CA ILE A 14 -7.91 -7.13 -13.35
C ILE A 14 -7.29 -7.86 -14.53
N GLU A 15 -8.05 -8.18 -15.59
CA GLU A 15 -7.60 -9.08 -16.68
C GLU A 15 -6.26 -8.70 -17.30
N ALA A 16 -6.01 -7.41 -17.51
CA ALA A 16 -4.73 -6.94 -18.06
C ALA A 16 -3.53 -7.17 -17.12
N VAL A 17 -3.79 -7.34 -15.81
CA VAL A 17 -2.78 -7.53 -14.76
C VAL A 17 -2.69 -8.99 -14.32
N SER A 18 -3.82 -9.69 -14.24
CA SER A 18 -3.93 -11.09 -13.81
C SER A 18 -5.09 -11.79 -14.54
N PRO A 19 -4.79 -12.44 -15.67
CA PRO A 19 -5.75 -13.30 -16.35
C PRO A 19 -6.28 -14.42 -15.45
N SER A 20 -5.46 -14.95 -14.55
CA SER A 20 -5.86 -16.00 -13.60
C SER A 20 -6.95 -15.53 -12.65
N TYR A 21 -6.78 -14.37 -12.02
CA TYR A 21 -7.80 -13.81 -11.13
C TYR A 21 -9.05 -13.36 -11.89
N ALA A 22 -8.92 -12.91 -13.14
CA ALA A 22 -10.07 -12.64 -14.00
C ALA A 22 -10.86 -13.91 -14.32
N ALA A 23 -10.17 -15.02 -14.63
CA ALA A 23 -10.80 -16.32 -14.88
C ALA A 23 -11.54 -16.84 -13.63
N TRP A 24 -10.91 -16.77 -12.45
CA TRP A 24 -11.55 -17.06 -11.17
C TRP A 24 -12.77 -16.20 -10.89
N ALA A 25 -12.70 -14.90 -11.18
CA ALA A 25 -13.83 -14.02 -10.97
C ALA A 25 -15.00 -14.31 -11.92
N ARG A 26 -14.71 -14.82 -13.12
CA ARG A 26 -15.72 -15.27 -14.10
C ARG A 26 -16.26 -16.67 -13.81
N SER A 27 -15.57 -17.50 -13.00
CA SER A 27 -16.00 -18.87 -12.71
C SER A 27 -17.04 -18.99 -11.59
N LEU A 28 -17.53 -17.88 -11.03
CA LEU A 28 -18.56 -17.89 -9.99
C LEU A 28 -19.86 -18.55 -10.47
N ASP A 29 -20.20 -19.69 -9.87
CA ASP A 29 -21.50 -20.35 -10.02
C ASP A 29 -22.45 -20.03 -8.86
N ASP A 30 -23.67 -20.59 -8.88
CA ASP A 30 -24.67 -20.35 -7.84
C ASP A 30 -24.23 -20.86 -6.46
N ALA A 31 -23.44 -21.94 -6.41
CA ALA A 31 -22.95 -22.53 -5.17
C ALA A 31 -21.93 -21.60 -4.49
N ILE A 32 -20.99 -21.03 -5.25
CA ILE A 32 -20.01 -20.07 -4.73
C ILE A 32 -20.69 -18.76 -4.30
N VAL A 33 -21.68 -18.28 -5.05
CA VAL A 33 -22.44 -17.08 -4.65
C VAL A 33 -23.20 -17.33 -3.33
N ALA A 34 -23.82 -18.50 -3.17
CA ALA A 34 -24.47 -18.89 -1.93
C ALA A 34 -23.47 -19.01 -0.76
N LEU A 35 -22.27 -19.53 -1.01
CA LEU A 35 -21.19 -19.59 -0.02
C LEU A 35 -20.77 -18.19 0.43
N LEU A 36 -20.51 -17.28 -0.50
CA LEU A 36 -20.13 -15.90 -0.19
C LEU A 36 -21.23 -15.17 0.60
N ALA A 37 -22.49 -15.55 0.44
CA ALA A 37 -23.59 -14.97 1.21
C ALA A 37 -23.55 -15.33 2.71
N GLU A 38 -22.83 -16.38 3.11
CA GLU A 38 -22.68 -16.79 4.52
C GLU A 38 -21.71 -15.92 5.32
N VAL A 39 -20.79 -15.23 4.65
CA VAL A 39 -19.86 -14.30 5.32
C VAL A 39 -20.39 -12.87 5.28
N PRO A 40 -19.98 -11.97 6.19
CA PRO A 40 -20.44 -10.59 6.16
C PRO A 40 -20.00 -9.89 4.86
N GLU A 41 -20.73 -8.86 4.45
CA GLU A 41 -20.56 -8.25 3.12
C GLU A 41 -19.13 -7.76 2.85
N GLN A 42 -18.46 -7.26 3.89
CA GLN A 42 -17.09 -6.75 3.81
C GLN A 42 -16.07 -7.85 3.45
N GLN A 43 -16.37 -9.11 3.76
CA GLN A 43 -15.52 -10.26 3.46
C GLN A 43 -15.78 -10.86 2.07
N ARG A 44 -16.75 -10.32 1.31
CA ARG A 44 -17.12 -10.82 -0.03
C ARG A 44 -16.35 -10.14 -1.16
N GLN A 45 -15.16 -9.64 -0.87
CA GLN A 45 -14.31 -8.99 -1.86
C GLN A 45 -13.53 -10.06 -2.65
N PRO A 46 -13.43 -9.95 -3.99
CA PRO A 46 -12.69 -10.92 -4.82
C PRO A 46 -11.27 -11.16 -4.31
N GLU A 47 -10.53 -10.10 -3.99
CA GLU A 47 -9.14 -10.18 -3.54
C GLU A 47 -9.00 -10.97 -2.24
N LEU A 48 -9.93 -10.78 -1.29
CA LEU A 48 -9.95 -11.50 -0.02
C LEU A 48 -10.30 -12.98 -0.23
N PHE A 49 -11.33 -13.25 -1.03
CA PHE A 49 -11.75 -14.62 -1.34
C PHE A 49 -10.63 -15.41 -2.03
N PHE A 50 -9.96 -14.82 -3.03
CA PHE A 50 -8.88 -15.47 -3.75
C PHE A 50 -7.65 -15.71 -2.88
N ALA A 51 -7.32 -14.77 -1.98
CA ALA A 51 -6.25 -14.98 -1.00
C ALA A 51 -6.53 -16.18 -0.09
N VAL A 52 -7.77 -16.29 0.42
CA VAL A 52 -8.18 -17.42 1.27
C VAL A 52 -8.24 -18.72 0.48
N ALA A 53 -8.73 -18.71 -0.76
CA ALA A 53 -8.76 -19.90 -1.61
C ALA A 53 -7.36 -20.44 -1.85
N ARG A 54 -6.40 -19.57 -2.16
CA ARG A 54 -4.98 -19.96 -2.34
C ARG A 54 -4.37 -20.52 -1.06
N ARG A 55 -4.68 -19.93 0.10
CA ARG A 55 -4.25 -20.44 1.41
C ARG A 55 -4.73 -21.87 1.66
N LEU A 56 -5.90 -22.21 1.16
CA LEU A 56 -6.48 -23.55 1.26
C LEU A 56 -6.04 -24.49 0.14
N GLY A 57 -5.09 -24.06 -0.72
CA GLY A 57 -4.46 -24.88 -1.75
C GLY A 57 -5.07 -24.75 -3.15
N ALA A 58 -5.97 -23.80 -3.40
CA ALA A 58 -6.51 -23.58 -4.73
C ALA A 58 -5.42 -23.04 -5.68
N ASP A 59 -5.23 -23.72 -6.82
CA ASP A 59 -4.32 -23.29 -7.88
C ASP A 59 -4.98 -22.19 -8.74
N PRO A 60 -4.42 -20.96 -8.78
CA PRO A 60 -5.00 -19.86 -9.57
C PRO A 60 -4.98 -20.09 -11.08
N SER A 61 -4.18 -21.04 -11.58
CA SER A 61 -4.19 -21.41 -12.99
C SER A 61 -5.38 -22.28 -13.40
N ASP A 62 -6.11 -22.85 -12.43
CA ASP A 62 -7.30 -23.67 -12.65
C ASP A 62 -8.59 -22.88 -12.32
N PRO A 63 -9.41 -22.51 -13.32
CA PRO A 63 -10.68 -21.83 -13.10
C PRO A 63 -11.68 -22.63 -12.23
N GLY A 64 -11.58 -23.96 -12.24
CA GLY A 64 -12.45 -24.87 -11.49
C GLY A 64 -12.08 -25.03 -10.01
N ALA A 65 -10.88 -24.59 -9.60
CA ALA A 65 -10.37 -24.77 -8.25
C ALA A 65 -11.28 -24.15 -7.17
N LEU A 66 -11.93 -23.01 -7.46
CA LEU A 66 -12.86 -22.37 -6.53
C LEU A 66 -14.11 -23.22 -6.30
N GLY A 67 -14.67 -23.79 -7.38
CA GLY A 67 -15.83 -24.69 -7.31
C GLY A 67 -15.50 -25.95 -6.52
N ALA A 68 -14.35 -26.59 -6.82
CA ALA A 68 -13.87 -27.76 -6.08
C ALA A 68 -13.71 -27.45 -4.58
N LEU A 69 -13.05 -26.34 -4.24
CA LEU A 69 -12.88 -25.92 -2.86
C LEU A 69 -14.21 -25.63 -2.15
N GLY A 70 -15.16 -25.01 -2.85
CA GLY A 70 -16.51 -24.75 -2.35
C GLY A 70 -17.33 -26.01 -2.09
N LEU A 71 -17.05 -27.11 -2.79
CA LEU A 71 -17.69 -28.41 -2.57
C LEU A 71 -17.00 -29.22 -1.47
N GLU A 72 -15.68 -29.29 -1.51
CA GLU A 72 -14.89 -30.20 -0.68
C GLU A 72 -14.55 -29.61 0.70
N ALA A 73 -14.43 -28.29 0.81
CA ALA A 73 -13.91 -27.61 2.00
C ALA A 73 -14.77 -26.42 2.46
N ARG A 74 -16.07 -26.38 2.11
CA ARG A 74 -16.99 -25.27 2.43
C ARG A 74 -16.88 -24.74 3.86
N PRO A 75 -16.93 -25.57 4.93
CA PRO A 75 -16.89 -25.04 6.30
C PRO A 75 -15.56 -24.35 6.61
N ALA A 76 -14.44 -24.91 6.13
CA ALA A 76 -13.10 -24.34 6.31
C ALA A 76 -12.97 -23.02 5.54
N LEU A 77 -13.46 -22.97 4.31
CA LEU A 77 -13.45 -21.78 3.47
C LEU A 77 -14.28 -20.64 4.07
N VAL A 78 -15.53 -20.90 4.48
CA VAL A 78 -16.40 -19.90 5.12
C VAL A 78 -15.78 -19.37 6.42
N THR A 79 -15.27 -20.28 7.27
CA THR A 79 -14.62 -19.91 8.54
C THR A 79 -13.39 -19.03 8.31
N ALA A 80 -12.52 -19.45 7.38
CA ALA A 80 -11.32 -18.70 7.07
C ALA A 80 -11.68 -17.32 6.49
N LEU A 81 -12.61 -17.26 5.54
CA LEU A 81 -13.03 -16.02 4.89
C LEU A 81 -13.71 -15.04 5.84
N ALA A 82 -14.57 -15.53 6.76
CA ALA A 82 -15.26 -14.69 7.74
C ALA A 82 -14.30 -13.93 8.67
N SER A 83 -13.12 -14.48 8.92
CA SER A 83 -12.09 -13.88 9.79
C SER A 83 -10.96 -13.19 9.02
N ALA A 84 -10.95 -13.30 7.69
CA ALA A 84 -9.82 -12.87 6.89
C ALA A 84 -9.77 -11.34 6.74
N THR A 85 -8.55 -10.81 6.78
CA THR A 85 -8.20 -9.45 6.37
C THR A 85 -7.08 -9.53 5.34
N VAL A 86 -7.07 -8.64 4.35
CA VAL A 86 -5.97 -8.51 3.38
C VAL A 86 -5.34 -7.15 3.52
N GLN A 87 -4.27 -7.08 4.31
CA GLN A 87 -3.41 -5.91 4.38
C GLN A 87 -1.99 -6.35 4.07
N ALA A 88 -1.65 -6.36 2.77
CA ALA A 88 -0.31 -6.75 2.33
C ALA A 88 0.73 -5.63 2.54
N ASN A 89 0.27 -4.38 2.77
CA ASN A 89 1.09 -3.16 2.85
C ASN A 89 2.19 -3.12 1.78
N ASP A 90 1.78 -2.84 0.55
CA ASP A 90 2.69 -2.78 -0.59
C ASP A 90 3.86 -1.81 -0.31
N PRO A 91 5.13 -2.25 -0.38
CA PRO A 91 6.28 -1.39 -0.11
C PRO A 91 6.35 -0.13 -0.97
N ARG A 92 5.74 -0.12 -2.16
CA ARG A 92 5.69 1.06 -3.03
C ARG A 92 4.95 2.23 -2.38
N ARG A 93 4.06 1.97 -1.42
CA ARG A 93 3.42 3.01 -0.60
C ARG A 93 4.39 3.82 0.25
N LEU A 94 5.64 3.38 0.39
CA LEU A 94 6.71 4.17 1.00
C LEU A 94 7.10 5.38 0.13
N ALA A 95 6.94 5.33 -1.19
CA ALA A 95 7.34 6.43 -2.08
C ALA A 95 6.68 7.78 -1.73
N PRO A 96 5.35 7.88 -1.52
CA PRO A 96 4.73 9.15 -1.12
C PRO A 96 5.00 9.56 0.34
N VAL A 97 5.45 8.66 1.23
CA VAL A 97 5.63 8.97 2.66
C VAL A 97 7.09 9.15 3.08
N VAL A 98 8.06 8.57 2.37
CA VAL A 98 9.50 8.74 2.67
C VAL A 98 9.94 10.22 2.63
N PRO A 99 9.49 11.06 1.68
CA PRO A 99 9.78 12.50 1.73
C PRO A 99 9.22 13.19 2.98
N LEU A 100 8.13 12.68 3.57
CA LEU A 100 7.54 13.21 4.81
C LEU A 100 8.37 12.81 6.03
N PHE A 101 8.86 11.57 6.07
CA PHE A 101 9.83 11.14 7.08
C PHE A 101 11.15 11.93 6.98
N ALA A 102 11.63 12.21 5.77
CA ALA A 102 12.82 13.03 5.56
C ALA A 102 12.63 14.45 6.12
N ALA A 103 11.49 15.10 5.82
CA ALA A 103 11.16 16.43 6.36
C ALA A 103 11.10 16.44 7.90
N LEU A 104 10.54 15.40 8.53
CA LEU A 104 10.58 15.25 9.99
C LEU A 104 12.00 15.06 10.53
N ALA A 105 12.79 14.20 9.89
CA ALA A 105 14.17 13.92 10.30
C ALA A 105 15.10 15.14 10.16
N GLU A 106 14.83 16.06 9.24
CA GLU A 106 15.58 17.32 9.11
C GLU A 106 15.36 18.27 10.29
N ARG A 107 14.15 18.26 10.88
CA ARG A 107 13.76 19.13 12.00
C ARG A 107 14.04 18.51 13.36
N SER A 108 14.03 17.18 13.44
CA SER A 108 14.23 16.48 14.70
C SER A 108 15.72 16.30 15.03
N VAL A 109 16.09 16.69 16.25
CA VAL A 109 17.42 16.39 16.82
C VAL A 109 17.54 14.91 17.19
N ARG A 110 16.43 14.33 17.67
CA ARG A 110 16.31 12.93 18.09
C ARG A 110 16.04 12.03 16.89
N PRO A 111 16.40 10.73 16.95
CA PRO A 111 15.86 9.74 16.01
C PRO A 111 14.32 9.71 16.09
N LEU A 112 13.66 9.31 15.01
CA LEU A 112 12.21 9.10 15.00
C LEU A 112 11.87 7.74 15.63
N GLY A 113 10.80 7.70 16.41
CA GLY A 113 10.18 6.50 16.96
C GLY A 113 8.94 6.16 16.18
N LEU A 114 9.00 5.12 15.34
CA LEU A 114 7.92 4.78 14.43
C LEU A 114 6.91 3.83 15.08
N VAL A 115 5.63 4.22 15.11
CA VAL A 115 4.50 3.31 15.27
C VAL A 115 3.82 3.13 13.91
N ASP A 116 4.02 1.99 13.27
CA ASP A 116 3.30 1.59 12.06
C ASP A 116 1.98 0.92 12.47
N ALA A 117 0.86 1.61 12.26
CA ALA A 117 -0.46 1.14 12.67
C ALA A 117 -1.21 0.53 11.49
N GLY A 118 -1.59 -0.73 11.65
CA GLY A 118 -1.99 -1.64 10.57
C GLY A 118 -0.79 -2.23 9.85
N ALA A 119 0.34 -2.46 10.54
CA ALA A 119 1.61 -2.82 9.91
C ALA A 119 1.58 -4.15 9.14
N ALA A 120 0.65 -5.06 9.45
CA ALA A 120 0.63 -6.45 9.01
C ALA A 120 1.97 -7.17 9.22
N ALA A 121 2.81 -7.27 8.18
CA ALA A 121 4.14 -7.86 8.23
C ALA A 121 5.27 -6.84 8.46
N GLY A 122 4.96 -5.54 8.51
CA GLY A 122 5.92 -4.46 8.70
C GLY A 122 6.70 -4.03 7.45
N LEU A 123 6.21 -4.39 6.25
CA LEU A 123 6.90 -4.04 4.99
C LEU A 123 7.02 -2.53 4.72
N CYS A 124 6.17 -1.72 5.37
CA CYS A 124 6.23 -0.26 5.35
C CYS A 124 6.89 0.33 6.61
N SER A 125 7.38 -0.48 7.55
CA SER A 125 7.99 -0.01 8.79
C SER A 125 9.49 0.34 8.65
N ILE A 126 9.96 0.55 7.42
CA ILE A 126 11.39 0.66 7.06
C ILE A 126 11.73 1.90 6.22
N PRO A 127 11.19 3.11 6.51
CA PRO A 127 11.42 4.29 5.67
C PRO A 127 12.91 4.68 5.54
N ASP A 128 13.72 4.38 6.54
CA ASP A 128 15.19 4.58 6.52
C ASP A 128 15.95 3.58 5.65
N ARG A 129 15.33 2.46 5.28
CA ARG A 129 15.91 1.42 4.39
C ARG A 129 15.36 1.52 2.95
N VAL A 130 14.89 2.70 2.54
CA VAL A 130 14.42 2.94 1.17
C VAL A 130 15.41 3.83 0.43
N THR A 131 15.85 3.45 -0.75
CA THR A 131 16.41 4.39 -1.73
C THR A 131 15.29 4.81 -2.67
N LEU A 132 14.94 6.09 -2.68
CA LEU A 132 13.83 6.64 -3.47
C LEU A 132 14.36 7.57 -4.55
N ASP A 133 13.95 7.29 -5.78
CA ASP A 133 14.12 8.19 -6.92
C ASP A 133 12.77 8.71 -7.40
N HIS A 134 12.73 9.99 -7.75
CA HIS A 134 11.62 10.59 -8.46
C HIS A 134 11.93 10.67 -9.94
N ARG A 135 10.93 10.37 -10.75
CA ARG A 135 10.92 10.51 -12.19
C ARG A 135 9.92 11.59 -12.57
N THR A 136 10.41 12.67 -13.17
CA THR A 136 9.53 13.73 -13.69
C THR A 136 9.24 13.46 -15.16
N SER A 137 7.97 13.54 -15.56
CA SER A 137 7.64 13.63 -16.99
C SER A 137 7.67 15.09 -17.39
N GLU A 138 8.75 15.56 -18.02
CA GLU A 138 8.72 16.83 -18.77
C GLU A 138 7.90 16.63 -20.06
N SER A 139 6.58 16.71 -19.93
CA SER A 139 5.62 17.11 -20.97
C SER A 139 4.21 16.79 -20.48
N GLY A 140 3.35 17.81 -20.38
CA GLY A 140 1.93 17.66 -20.06
C GLY A 140 1.11 17.03 -21.20
N VAL A 141 1.56 15.89 -21.73
CA VAL A 141 0.82 15.09 -22.69
C VAL A 141 0.51 13.75 -22.02
N PRO A 142 -0.78 13.37 -21.86
CA PRO A 142 -1.14 12.05 -21.34
C PRO A 142 -0.43 10.98 -22.16
N ALA A 143 0.21 10.02 -21.51
CA ALA A 143 0.76 8.86 -22.19
C ALA A 143 -0.39 8.12 -22.88
N GLU A 144 -0.50 8.32 -24.20
CA GLU A 144 -1.43 7.62 -25.04
C GLU A 144 -1.11 6.11 -24.95
N ARG A 145 -2.18 5.31 -24.88
CA ARG A 145 -2.15 3.85 -24.72
C ARG A 145 -1.10 3.22 -25.64
N ALA A 146 -0.41 2.21 -25.11
CA ALA A 146 0.58 1.40 -25.82
C ALA A 146 0.14 1.05 -27.26
N PRO A 147 0.99 1.24 -28.28
CA PRO A 147 0.67 0.85 -29.65
C PRO A 147 0.62 -0.67 -29.78
N VAL A 148 -0.41 -1.16 -30.46
CA VAL A 148 -0.53 -2.55 -30.92
C VAL A 148 0.61 -2.84 -31.92
N PRO A 149 1.28 -4.01 -31.87
CA PRO A 149 2.34 -4.31 -32.84
C PRO A 149 1.72 -4.55 -34.22
N SER A 150 1.93 -3.64 -35.17
CA SER A 150 1.68 -3.89 -36.59
C SER A 150 2.99 -4.21 -37.30
N SER A 151 3.05 -5.41 -37.88
CA SER A 151 4.18 -5.95 -38.61
C SER A 151 4.33 -5.26 -39.98
N ARG A 152 5.49 -4.65 -40.24
CA ARG A 152 6.25 -4.70 -41.51
C ARG A 152 7.51 -3.81 -41.43
N PRO A 153 8.66 -4.25 -41.99
CA PRO A 153 9.86 -3.43 -42.05
C PRO A 153 9.88 -2.63 -43.35
N ASP A 154 10.18 -1.34 -43.28
CA ASP A 154 10.79 -0.63 -44.41
C ASP A 154 11.79 0.41 -43.90
N SER A 155 12.90 0.45 -44.62
CA SER A 155 14.16 1.10 -44.28
C SER A 155 14.20 2.59 -44.60
N SER A 156 15.11 3.27 -43.89
CA SER A 156 15.74 4.57 -44.18
C SER A 156 15.02 5.83 -43.68
N GLY A 157 15.65 6.51 -42.72
CA GLY A 157 15.25 7.84 -42.28
C GLY A 157 15.98 8.28 -41.01
N ARG A 158 17.08 9.03 -41.20
CA ARG A 158 17.77 9.95 -40.28
C ARG A 158 17.29 10.00 -38.81
N ASP A 159 18.22 9.70 -37.92
CA ASP A 159 18.15 9.96 -36.49
C ASP A 159 18.05 11.46 -36.19
N ASP A 160 16.86 11.90 -35.77
CA ASP A 160 16.66 13.10 -34.95
C ASP A 160 15.62 12.75 -33.88
N HIS A 161 16.01 11.90 -32.92
CA HIS A 161 15.24 11.68 -31.70
C HIS A 161 15.89 12.49 -30.58
N GLY A 162 15.47 13.75 -30.44
CA GLY A 162 15.50 14.45 -29.16
C GLY A 162 14.57 13.74 -28.18
N GLY A 163 14.98 12.55 -27.72
CA GLY A 163 14.26 11.80 -26.70
C GLY A 163 14.24 12.64 -25.43
N ALA A 164 13.03 12.97 -24.95
CA ALA A 164 12.84 13.64 -23.67
C ALA A 164 13.64 12.88 -22.61
N ARG A 165 14.69 13.51 -22.09
CA ARG A 165 15.52 12.91 -21.05
C ARG A 165 14.65 12.80 -19.80
N THR A 166 14.24 11.59 -19.50
CA THR A 166 13.61 11.27 -18.22
C THR A 166 14.66 11.45 -17.14
N GLU A 167 14.57 12.53 -16.36
CA GLU A 167 15.51 12.81 -15.27
C GLU A 167 15.07 12.05 -14.01
N LEU A 168 15.97 11.21 -13.49
CA LEU A 168 15.81 10.59 -12.18
C LEU A 168 16.51 11.47 -11.14
N VAL A 169 15.74 11.92 -10.15
CA VAL A 169 16.24 12.72 -9.03
C VAL A 169 16.26 11.84 -7.78
N ARG A 170 17.44 11.66 -7.17
CA ARG A 170 17.55 10.96 -5.89
C ARG A 170 16.90 11.80 -4.79
N MET A 171 15.85 11.27 -4.18
CA MET A 171 15.13 11.94 -3.10
C MET A 171 15.58 11.49 -1.71
N HIS A 172 15.93 10.22 -1.57
CA HIS A 172 16.43 9.66 -0.32
C HIS A 172 17.34 8.47 -0.64
N THR A 173 18.41 8.33 0.14
CA THR A 173 19.31 7.16 0.06
C THR A 173 19.14 6.37 1.34
N ALA A 174 18.94 5.06 1.22
CA ALA A 174 18.84 4.18 2.38
C ALA A 174 20.08 4.30 3.27
N VAL A 175 19.88 4.25 4.59
CA VAL A 175 20.97 4.41 5.56
C VAL A 175 21.88 3.19 5.65
N ASP A 176 21.35 2.01 5.28
CA ASP A 176 22.04 0.72 5.39
C ASP A 176 21.34 -0.35 4.54
N GLU A 177 22.02 -1.45 4.24
CA GLU A 177 21.51 -2.61 3.50
C GLU A 177 21.13 -3.75 4.47
N PRO A 178 20.17 -4.63 4.14
CA PRO A 178 19.36 -4.64 2.91
C PRO A 178 18.38 -3.47 2.86
N ALA A 179 18.22 -2.92 1.66
CA ALA A 179 17.35 -1.79 1.36
C ALA A 179 16.42 -2.08 0.16
N VAL A 180 15.32 -1.32 0.10
CA VAL A 180 14.35 -1.34 -0.99
C VAL A 180 14.63 -0.18 -1.93
N ARG A 181 14.56 -0.42 -3.24
CA ARG A 181 14.75 0.63 -4.27
C ARG A 181 13.41 0.94 -4.91
N LEU A 182 12.99 2.19 -4.83
CA LEU A 182 11.72 2.66 -5.36
C LEU A 182 11.94 3.78 -6.36
N VAL A 183 11.13 3.77 -7.42
CA VAL A 183 11.02 4.88 -8.38
C VAL A 183 9.55 5.27 -8.44
N ALA A 184 9.25 6.56 -8.27
CA ALA A 184 7.91 7.11 -8.41
C ALA A 184 7.85 8.15 -9.52
N ASP A 185 6.81 8.07 -10.34
CA ASP A 185 6.46 9.11 -11.29
C ASP A 185 5.80 10.27 -10.55
N VAL A 186 6.37 11.46 -10.66
CA VAL A 186 5.94 12.61 -9.87
C VAL A 186 5.60 13.84 -10.72
N SER A 187 4.63 14.61 -10.22
CA SER A 187 4.22 15.89 -10.80
C SER A 187 3.85 16.90 -9.72
N GLY A 188 3.65 18.16 -10.11
CA GLY A 188 3.23 19.24 -9.22
C GLY A 188 4.39 19.89 -8.46
N VAL A 189 4.13 20.36 -7.23
CA VAL A 189 5.09 21.09 -6.39
C VAL A 189 5.95 20.08 -5.62
N LEU A 190 7.05 19.65 -6.24
CA LEU A 190 7.87 18.56 -5.74
C LEU A 190 8.59 18.90 -4.41
N PRO A 191 8.77 17.92 -3.50
CA PRO A 191 9.62 18.09 -2.33
C PRO A 191 11.08 18.23 -2.74
N ALA A 192 11.91 18.80 -1.86
CA ALA A 192 13.36 18.79 -2.04
C ALA A 192 13.95 17.41 -1.65
N PRO A 193 15.07 16.99 -2.27
CA PRO A 193 15.82 15.82 -1.81
C PRO A 193 16.24 15.94 -0.33
N ALA A 194 16.20 14.82 0.39
CA ALA A 194 16.62 14.75 1.76
C ALA A 194 18.10 15.16 1.91
N SER A 195 18.38 16.12 2.78
CA SER A 195 19.75 16.56 3.09
C SER A 195 20.39 15.76 4.22
N ARG A 196 19.59 15.00 4.97
CA ARG A 196 20.01 14.18 6.13
C ARG A 196 19.40 12.77 6.05
N PRO A 197 20.07 11.75 6.59
CA PRO A 197 19.51 10.41 6.67
C PRO A 197 18.31 10.36 7.62
N ILE A 198 17.28 9.59 7.25
CA ILE A 198 16.19 9.24 8.17
C ILE A 198 16.77 8.31 9.24
N ARG A 199 16.73 8.73 10.51
CA ARG A 199 17.18 7.91 11.65
C ARG A 199 15.97 7.38 12.40
N ILE A 200 15.73 6.08 12.34
CA ILE A 200 14.68 5.42 13.13
C ILE A 200 15.31 4.74 14.34
N GLY A 201 15.01 5.25 15.54
CA GLY A 201 15.56 4.72 16.81
C GLY A 201 14.78 3.54 17.37
N ALA A 202 13.46 3.48 17.10
CA ALA A 202 12.59 2.40 17.51
C ALA A 202 11.47 2.18 16.49
N ARG A 203 11.00 0.93 16.38
CA ARG A 203 9.91 0.54 15.48
C ARG A 203 8.91 -0.33 16.23
N ILE A 204 7.66 0.10 16.24
CA ILE A 204 6.53 -0.62 16.80
C ILE A 204 5.57 -0.91 15.65
N ALA A 205 5.19 -2.17 15.48
CA ALA A 205 4.17 -2.60 14.53
C ALA A 205 2.90 -2.93 15.31
N LEU A 206 1.86 -2.11 15.18
CA LEU A 206 0.55 -2.33 15.80
C LEU A 206 -0.40 -2.91 14.76
N ASP A 207 -0.88 -4.13 14.96
CA ASP A 207 -1.80 -4.78 14.02
C ASP A 207 -2.71 -5.79 14.75
N PRO A 208 -3.98 -5.99 14.34
CA PRO A 208 -4.84 -7.01 14.95
C PRO A 208 -4.38 -8.44 14.66
N ASN A 209 -3.69 -8.67 13.54
CA ASN A 209 -3.18 -9.97 13.10
C ASN A 209 -1.75 -9.83 12.56
N PRO A 210 -0.77 -9.48 13.42
CA PRO A 210 0.59 -9.22 12.97
C PRO A 210 1.23 -10.49 12.41
N ILE A 211 1.92 -10.35 11.28
CA ILE A 211 2.63 -11.43 10.61
C ILE A 211 4.08 -11.41 11.08
N ASP A 212 4.52 -12.50 11.73
CA ASP A 212 5.93 -12.69 12.03
C ASP A 212 6.66 -13.21 10.80
N LEU A 213 7.37 -12.32 10.08
CA LEU A 213 8.15 -12.68 8.90
C LEU A 213 9.25 -13.74 9.15
N ALA A 214 9.67 -13.95 10.41
CA ALA A 214 10.64 -14.99 10.75
C ALA A 214 10.00 -16.38 10.84
N ALA A 215 8.67 -16.47 10.91
CA ALA A 215 7.97 -17.74 11.00
C ALA A 215 7.96 -18.47 9.64
N PRO A 216 8.07 -19.82 9.63
CA PRO A 216 7.97 -20.61 8.40
C PRO A 216 6.68 -20.30 7.62
N GLY A 217 6.81 -20.06 6.32
CA GLY A 217 5.68 -19.77 5.43
C GLY A 217 5.04 -18.39 5.61
N ALA A 218 5.58 -17.51 6.47
CA ALA A 218 5.00 -16.19 6.70
C ALA A 218 4.99 -15.30 5.46
N PHE A 219 6.06 -15.37 4.64
CA PHE A 219 6.11 -14.63 3.39
C PHE A 219 5.11 -15.15 2.36
N ASP A 220 4.91 -16.46 2.29
CA ASP A 220 3.94 -17.07 1.37
C ASP A 220 2.51 -16.61 1.70
N ARG A 221 2.17 -16.54 3.01
CA ARG A 221 0.90 -15.97 3.48
C ARG A 221 0.68 -14.53 3.05
N LEU A 222 1.75 -13.75 2.91
CA LEU A 222 1.66 -12.36 2.46
C LEU A 222 1.43 -12.28 0.94
N VAL A 223 2.08 -13.16 0.19
CA VAL A 223 1.99 -13.26 -1.28
C VAL A 223 0.66 -13.84 -1.75
N GLU A 224 -0.05 -14.62 -0.92
CA GLU A 224 -1.42 -15.09 -1.20
C GLU A 224 -2.38 -13.94 -1.54
N ALA A 225 -2.19 -12.75 -0.94
CA ALA A 225 -2.99 -11.55 -1.17
C ALA A 225 -2.62 -10.76 -2.44
N VAL A 226 -1.68 -11.28 -3.24
CA VAL A 226 -1.13 -10.62 -4.43
C VAL A 226 -1.40 -11.50 -5.65
N PRO A 227 -1.84 -10.95 -6.79
CA PRO A 227 -2.04 -11.75 -7.99
C PRO A 227 -0.78 -12.55 -8.37
N PRO A 228 -0.91 -13.81 -8.81
CA PRO A 228 0.23 -14.68 -9.06
C PRO A 228 1.17 -14.15 -10.15
N GLU A 229 0.64 -13.43 -11.13
CA GLU A 229 1.40 -12.81 -12.21
C GLU A 229 2.16 -11.54 -11.79
N ALA A 230 1.91 -10.99 -10.60
CA ALA A 230 2.58 -9.78 -10.13
C ALA A 230 3.99 -10.08 -9.58
N THR A 231 4.83 -10.75 -10.38
CA THR A 231 6.17 -11.24 -9.99
C THR A 231 7.09 -10.13 -9.50
N ASP A 232 7.07 -8.96 -10.15
CA ASP A 232 7.90 -7.82 -9.75
C ASP A 232 7.48 -7.25 -8.40
N ARG A 233 6.17 -7.26 -8.12
CA ARG A 233 5.62 -6.86 -6.83
C ARG A 233 6.06 -7.83 -5.74
N ILE A 234 6.01 -9.14 -6.02
CA ILE A 234 6.46 -10.18 -5.09
C ILE A 234 7.97 -10.08 -4.84
N ALA A 235 8.78 -9.82 -5.86
CA ALA A 235 10.21 -9.59 -5.71
C ALA A 235 10.51 -8.39 -4.81
N LEU A 236 9.82 -7.27 -5.03
CA LEU A 236 9.95 -6.07 -4.19
C LEU A 236 9.51 -6.34 -2.74
N MET A 237 8.40 -7.04 -2.54
CA MET A 237 7.95 -7.46 -1.20
C MET A 237 9.00 -8.32 -0.50
N ARG A 238 9.73 -9.17 -1.25
CA ARG A 238 10.82 -9.99 -0.70
C ARG A 238 12.02 -9.14 -0.28
N GLU A 239 12.36 -8.11 -1.05
CA GLU A 239 13.39 -7.13 -0.65
C GLU A 239 12.98 -6.38 0.63
N ALA A 240 11.75 -5.88 0.68
CA ALA A 240 11.21 -5.22 1.86
C ALA A 240 11.17 -6.16 3.08
N ALA A 241 10.84 -7.45 2.88
CA ALA A 241 10.85 -8.44 3.94
C ALA A 241 12.28 -8.66 4.49
N ARG A 242 13.31 -8.69 3.63
CA ARG A 242 14.71 -8.77 4.06
C ARG A 242 15.14 -7.53 4.85
N ALA A 243 14.80 -6.34 4.38
CA ALA A 243 15.04 -5.08 5.09
C ALA A 243 14.34 -5.05 6.45
N THR A 244 13.10 -5.52 6.51
CA THR A 244 12.33 -5.64 7.77
C THR A 244 12.96 -6.65 8.72
N LEU A 245 13.39 -7.81 8.24
CA LEU A 245 14.04 -8.85 9.06
C LEU A 245 15.42 -8.43 9.57
N ALA A 246 16.12 -7.52 8.88
CA ALA A 246 17.38 -6.97 9.36
C ALA A 246 17.19 -6.08 10.61
N VAL A 247 16.06 -5.40 10.72
CA VAL A 247 15.73 -4.53 11.86
C VAL A 247 14.24 -4.69 12.24
N PRO A 248 13.86 -5.83 12.83
CA PRO A 248 12.46 -6.18 13.00
C PRO A 248 11.75 -5.24 13.98
N PRO A 249 10.51 -4.82 13.70
CA PRO A 249 9.73 -4.03 14.63
C PRO A 249 9.31 -4.87 15.85
N VAL A 250 9.16 -4.21 16.99
CA VAL A 250 8.43 -4.79 18.13
C VAL A 250 6.97 -4.92 17.71
N ARG A 251 6.48 -6.15 17.64
CA ARG A 251 5.10 -6.43 17.22
C ARG A 251 4.16 -6.37 18.41
N ILE A 252 3.11 -5.60 18.25
CA ILE A 252 2.03 -5.47 19.20
C ILE A 252 0.74 -5.93 18.50
N ARG A 253 0.14 -7.01 19.02
CA ARG A 253 -1.22 -7.39 18.63
C ARG A 253 -2.21 -6.42 19.28
N GLY A 254 -2.99 -5.71 18.48
CA GLY A 254 -3.95 -4.71 18.97
C GLY A 254 -4.72 -4.01 17.85
N THR A 255 -5.72 -3.22 18.20
CA THR A 255 -6.62 -2.54 17.27
C THR A 255 -6.58 -1.03 17.43
N LEU A 256 -6.78 -0.30 16.34
CA LEU A 256 -7.05 1.14 16.41
C LEU A 256 -8.54 1.40 16.72
N PRO A 257 -8.86 2.47 17.46
CA PRO A 257 -7.93 3.38 18.16
C PRO A 257 -7.45 2.84 19.52
N GLY A 258 -8.08 1.77 20.06
CA GLY A 258 -7.97 1.38 21.47
C GLY A 258 -6.57 1.05 21.97
N ASP A 259 -5.69 0.53 21.11
CA ASP A 259 -4.32 0.15 21.45
C ASP A 259 -3.25 1.16 21.02
N LEU A 260 -3.66 2.33 20.48
CA LEU A 260 -2.72 3.35 20.01
C LEU A 260 -1.78 3.81 21.13
N ASP A 261 -2.33 4.07 22.32
CA ASP A 261 -1.53 4.55 23.45
C ASP A 261 -0.49 3.53 23.88
N ARG A 262 -0.89 2.26 23.98
CA ARG A 262 0.01 1.17 24.35
C ARG A 262 1.15 1.01 23.35
N ALA A 263 0.90 1.27 22.07
CA ALA A 263 1.95 1.25 21.04
C ALA A 263 2.89 2.45 21.15
N LEU A 264 2.37 3.66 21.40
CA LEU A 264 3.17 4.85 21.63
C LEU A 264 4.01 4.76 22.91
N ASP A 265 3.44 4.22 23.97
CA ASP A 265 4.12 4.05 25.27
C ASP A 265 5.21 2.97 25.24
N ALA A 266 5.26 2.16 24.17
CA ALA A 266 6.35 1.20 23.94
C ALA A 266 7.58 1.84 23.26
N LEU A 267 7.48 3.09 22.79
CA LEU A 267 8.64 3.81 22.27
C LEU A 267 9.56 4.27 23.43
N PRO A 268 10.88 4.24 23.25
CA PRO A 268 11.82 4.86 24.19
C PRO A 268 11.62 6.38 24.35
N ASP A 269 12.08 6.96 25.46
CA ASP A 269 11.96 8.40 25.71
C ASP A 269 12.90 9.27 24.83
N ASP A 270 13.97 8.67 24.28
CA ASP A 270 15.00 9.35 23.50
C ASP A 270 14.67 9.49 22.01
N VAL A 271 13.47 9.09 21.59
CA VAL A 271 12.98 9.23 20.21
C VAL A 271 11.84 10.24 20.09
N GLU A 272 11.66 10.79 18.88
CA GLU A 272 10.53 11.63 18.50
C GLU A 272 9.40 10.76 17.94
N PRO A 273 8.25 10.62 18.61
CA PRO A 273 7.19 9.70 18.17
C PRO A 273 6.52 10.12 16.86
N VAL A 274 6.41 9.17 15.93
CA VAL A 274 5.73 9.33 14.65
C VAL A 274 4.82 8.12 14.43
N VAL A 275 3.54 8.38 14.15
CA VAL A 275 2.57 7.36 13.74
C VAL A 275 2.51 7.32 12.22
N LEU A 276 2.52 6.12 11.65
CA LEU A 276 2.29 5.85 10.23
C LEU A 276 1.00 5.06 10.05
N THR A 277 0.16 5.47 9.10
CA THR A 277 -0.97 4.65 8.62
C THR A 277 -0.97 4.60 7.09
N THR A 278 -0.99 3.40 6.51
CA THR A 278 -0.92 3.21 5.04
C THR A 278 -2.08 2.35 4.53
N GLY A 279 -3.23 2.98 4.32
CA GLY A 279 -4.46 2.29 3.94
C GLY A 279 -5.05 1.49 5.09
N THR A 280 -4.84 1.94 6.33
CA THR A 280 -5.31 1.26 7.54
C THR A 280 -6.69 1.76 7.95
N LEU A 281 -6.97 3.05 7.76
CA LEU A 281 -8.17 3.69 8.33
C LEU A 281 -9.47 3.34 7.60
N VAL A 282 -9.40 2.65 6.45
CA VAL A 282 -10.55 1.98 5.82
C VAL A 282 -11.14 0.89 6.71
N TYR A 283 -10.33 0.25 7.56
CA TYR A 283 -10.75 -0.78 8.50
C TYR A 283 -11.20 -0.23 9.86
N VAL A 284 -11.09 1.08 10.06
CA VAL A 284 -11.50 1.78 11.29
C VAL A 284 -12.74 2.62 10.96
N PRO A 285 -13.96 2.15 11.27
CA PRO A 285 -15.18 2.80 10.81
C PRO A 285 -15.60 4.00 11.70
N GLY A 286 -16.17 5.01 11.06
CA GLY A 286 -16.99 6.05 11.71
C GLY A 286 -16.33 6.73 12.92
N ALA A 287 -16.97 6.61 14.08
CA ALA A 287 -16.55 7.26 15.32
C ALA A 287 -15.16 6.82 15.79
N ASP A 288 -14.75 5.57 15.52
CA ASP A 288 -13.43 5.08 15.89
C ASP A 288 -12.30 5.75 15.13
N ARG A 289 -12.53 6.10 13.86
CA ARG A 289 -11.57 6.86 13.07
C ARG A 289 -11.39 8.26 13.62
N GLN A 290 -12.49 8.91 14.03
CA GLN A 290 -12.41 10.23 14.66
C GLN A 290 -11.70 10.14 16.01
N ARG A 291 -12.01 9.13 16.84
CA ARG A 291 -11.30 8.88 18.10
C ARG A 291 -9.79 8.70 17.90
N PHE A 292 -9.37 8.01 16.83
CA PHE A 292 -7.96 7.90 16.47
C PHE A 292 -7.34 9.28 16.20
N VAL A 293 -7.96 10.09 15.33
CA VAL A 293 -7.48 11.44 14.99
C VAL A 293 -7.39 12.33 16.23
N ASP A 294 -8.43 12.33 17.06
CA ASP A 294 -8.47 13.10 18.30
C ASP A 294 -7.37 12.65 19.26
N ARG A 295 -7.10 11.35 19.33
CA ARG A 295 -6.05 10.81 20.20
C ARG A 295 -4.65 11.17 19.74
N ILE A 296 -4.37 11.13 18.43
CA ILE A 296 -3.11 11.63 17.85
C ILE A 296 -2.87 13.09 18.28
N ARG A 297 -3.90 13.95 18.12
CA ARG A 297 -3.82 15.37 18.52
C ARG A 297 -3.58 15.55 20.02
N GLN A 298 -4.27 14.77 20.86
CA GLN A 298 -4.10 14.81 22.32
C GLN A 298 -2.70 14.35 22.77
N ARG A 299 -2.14 13.34 22.10
CA ARG A 299 -0.78 12.86 22.37
C ARG A 299 0.29 13.83 21.87
N GLY A 300 -0.05 14.72 20.95
CA GLY A 300 0.88 15.69 20.38
C GLY A 300 2.00 15.04 19.57
N VAL A 301 1.73 13.89 18.95
CA VAL A 301 2.70 13.14 18.14
C VAL A 301 2.53 13.45 16.66
N HIS A 302 3.60 13.33 15.89
CA HIS A 302 3.52 13.47 14.44
C HIS A 302 2.77 12.29 13.83
N TRP A 303 1.99 12.56 12.78
CA TRP A 303 1.25 11.53 12.06
C TRP A 303 1.40 11.70 10.56
N ILE A 304 2.03 10.69 9.93
CA ILE A 304 2.10 10.55 8.49
C ILE A 304 1.03 9.54 8.06
N ALA A 305 0.19 9.94 7.12
CA ALA A 305 -0.88 9.08 6.61
C ALA A 305 -0.82 8.98 5.09
N LEU A 306 -1.01 7.78 4.56
CA LEU A 306 -1.37 7.52 3.17
C LEU A 306 -2.70 6.76 3.17
N GLU A 307 -3.81 7.48 3.05
CA GLU A 307 -5.15 6.93 3.26
C GLU A 307 -6.05 7.21 2.06
N ARG A 308 -7.12 6.42 1.88
CA ARG A 308 -8.09 6.61 0.79
C ARG A 308 -8.53 8.08 0.71
N THR A 309 -8.40 8.70 -0.46
CA THR A 309 -8.75 10.12 -0.63
C THR A 309 -10.21 10.37 -0.22
N GLY A 310 -10.41 11.43 0.57
CA GLY A 310 -11.72 11.80 1.13
C GLY A 310 -12.13 11.06 2.41
N ILE A 311 -11.36 10.06 2.89
CA ILE A 311 -11.75 9.25 4.06
C ILE A 311 -11.66 10.00 5.40
N LEU A 312 -10.81 11.02 5.46
CA LEU A 312 -10.57 11.88 6.60
C LEU A 312 -11.10 13.28 6.28
N ARG A 313 -12.17 13.70 6.95
CA ARG A 313 -12.86 14.97 6.65
C ARG A 313 -11.92 16.18 6.71
N ASP A 314 -11.16 16.30 7.80
CA ASP A 314 -10.29 17.47 8.02
C ASP A 314 -9.12 17.50 7.02
N VAL A 315 -8.55 16.34 6.67
CA VAL A 315 -7.51 16.24 5.64
C VAL A 315 -8.08 16.60 4.27
N ALA A 316 -9.27 16.07 3.95
CA ALA A 316 -9.94 16.34 2.67
C ALA A 316 -10.24 17.82 2.48
N ALA A 317 -10.55 18.56 3.55
CA ALA A 317 -10.75 20.00 3.51
C ALA A 317 -9.48 20.81 3.17
N THR A 318 -8.29 20.18 3.20
CA THR A 318 -7.01 20.82 2.83
C THR A 318 -6.54 20.48 1.42
N LEU A 319 -7.25 19.58 0.73
CA LEU A 319 -6.98 19.23 -0.66
C LEU A 319 -7.26 20.43 -1.58
N PRO A 320 -6.50 20.60 -2.67
CA PRO A 320 -6.88 21.49 -3.74
C PRO A 320 -8.24 21.10 -4.36
N ASP A 321 -9.00 22.09 -4.85
CA ASP A 321 -10.33 21.90 -5.45
C ASP A 321 -10.30 21.03 -6.73
N ASP A 322 -9.13 20.88 -7.37
CA ASP A 322 -8.93 20.09 -8.58
C ASP A 322 -8.72 18.59 -8.32
N VAL A 323 -8.69 18.14 -7.05
CA VAL A 323 -8.55 16.73 -6.69
C VAL A 323 -9.90 16.01 -6.80
N ASP A 324 -10.05 15.13 -7.78
CA ASP A 324 -11.17 14.19 -7.85
C ASP A 324 -10.81 12.86 -7.16
N ALA A 325 -11.54 12.52 -6.08
CA ALA A 325 -11.35 11.26 -5.36
C ALA A 325 -11.78 10.01 -6.17
N ALA A 326 -12.47 10.20 -7.30
CA ALA A 326 -12.79 9.13 -8.24
C ALA A 326 -11.64 8.84 -9.22
N ASP A 327 -10.68 9.76 -9.37
CA ASP A 327 -9.49 9.56 -10.21
C ASP A 327 -8.63 8.43 -9.61
N PRO A 328 -8.33 7.35 -10.39
CA PRO A 328 -7.42 6.30 -9.96
C PRO A 328 -6.02 6.81 -9.54
N ASP A 329 -5.57 7.94 -10.09
CA ASP A 329 -4.26 8.53 -9.80
C ASP A 329 -4.30 9.40 -8.53
N ALA A 330 -5.50 9.69 -8.02
CA ALA A 330 -5.74 10.33 -6.73
C ALA A 330 -6.42 9.38 -5.73
N PHE A 331 -6.18 8.07 -5.84
CA PHE A 331 -6.77 7.05 -4.97
C PHE A 331 -6.48 7.28 -3.48
N ALA A 332 -5.25 7.63 -3.13
CA ALA A 332 -4.82 7.87 -1.75
C ALA A 332 -4.26 9.28 -1.58
N THR A 333 -4.51 9.88 -0.43
CA THR A 333 -3.95 11.17 -0.01
C THR A 333 -2.80 10.92 0.95
N ALA A 334 -1.63 11.44 0.61
CA ALA A 334 -0.51 11.57 1.54
C ALA A 334 -0.70 12.85 2.36
N SER A 335 -0.62 12.73 3.68
CA SER A 335 -0.78 13.85 4.61
C SER A 335 0.19 13.74 5.76
N ILE A 336 0.49 14.89 6.35
CA ILE A 336 1.27 14.99 7.58
C ILE A 336 0.55 15.93 8.54
N ASP A 337 0.39 15.49 9.79
CA ASP A 337 -0.27 16.23 10.88
C ASP A 337 -1.65 16.79 10.49
N GLY A 338 -2.39 16.03 9.67
CA GLY A 338 -3.73 16.37 9.22
C GLY A 338 -3.80 17.29 7.99
N VAL A 339 -2.66 17.61 7.35
CA VAL A 339 -2.61 18.46 6.15
C VAL A 339 -2.22 17.62 4.94
N ALA A 340 -3.04 17.66 3.89
CA ALA A 340 -2.77 17.00 2.62
C ALA A 340 -1.60 17.68 1.88
N VAL A 341 -0.64 16.86 1.43
CA VAL A 341 0.57 17.33 0.73
C VAL A 341 0.69 16.74 -0.67
N ALA A 342 0.13 15.55 -0.89
CA ALA A 342 0.09 14.91 -2.20
C ALA A 342 -1.09 13.94 -2.31
N VAL A 343 -1.39 13.52 -3.54
CA VAL A 343 -2.19 12.32 -3.83
C VAL A 343 -1.40 11.32 -4.64
N SER A 344 -1.78 10.05 -4.57
CA SER A 344 -1.17 8.98 -5.33
C SER A 344 -2.18 7.95 -5.82
N ASP A 345 -1.74 7.14 -6.78
CA ASP A 345 -2.40 5.90 -7.12
C ASP A 345 -2.38 4.90 -5.92
N PRO A 346 -3.10 3.76 -5.98
CA PRO A 346 -3.24 2.83 -4.85
C PRO A 346 -1.93 2.22 -4.35
N PHE A 347 -0.87 2.28 -5.17
CA PHE A 347 0.42 1.65 -4.94
C PHE A 347 1.52 2.67 -4.64
N GLY A 348 1.29 3.97 -4.83
CA GLY A 348 2.32 4.99 -4.66
C GLY A 348 3.29 5.08 -5.83
N THR A 349 2.95 4.53 -7.00
CA THR A 349 3.82 4.58 -8.19
C THR A 349 3.72 5.88 -8.96
N ARG A 350 2.57 6.56 -8.88
CA ARG A 350 2.34 7.90 -9.40
C ARG A 350 1.91 8.81 -8.26
N VAL A 351 2.57 9.96 -8.11
CA VAL A 351 2.35 10.91 -7.00
C VAL A 351 2.25 12.34 -7.54
N ARG A 352 1.15 13.04 -7.27
CA ARG A 352 0.99 14.47 -7.54
C ARG A 352 1.14 15.25 -6.25
N TRP A 353 2.20 16.06 -6.16
CA TRP A 353 2.49 16.90 -5.01
C TRP A 353 1.84 18.28 -5.15
N PHE A 354 1.23 18.78 -4.08
CA PHE A 354 0.56 20.10 -4.08
C PHE A 354 1.39 21.17 -3.39
N ARG A 355 2.22 20.75 -2.45
CA ARG A 355 3.06 21.60 -1.62
C ARG A 355 4.23 20.79 -1.10
N ALA A 356 5.36 21.46 -0.90
CA ALA A 356 6.45 20.87 -0.15
C ALA A 356 5.97 20.53 1.27
N PRO A 357 6.44 19.43 1.87
CA PRO A 357 6.21 19.11 3.27
C PRO A 357 7.02 20.07 4.15
N ASN A 358 6.65 21.35 4.13
CA ASN A 358 7.18 22.37 5.02
C ASN A 358 6.32 22.31 6.28
N LEU A 359 6.83 21.64 7.30
CA LEU A 359 6.22 21.56 8.64
C LEU A 359 6.48 22.79 9.49
#